data_AF-A0A3D5K595-F1
#
_entry.id   AF-A0A3D5K595-F1
#
_cell.length_a   1.000
_cell.length_b   1.000
_cell.length_c   1.000
_cell.angle_alpha   90.00
_cell.angle_beta   90.00
_cell.angle_gamma   90.00
#
_symmetry.space_group_name_H-M   'P 1'
#
loop_
_entity.id
_entity.type
_entity.pdbx_description
1 polymer ?
#
loop_
_entity_poly.entity_id
_entity_poly.type
_entity_poly.pdbx_seq_one_letter_code
_entity_poly.pdbx_strand_id
1 'polypeptide(L)'
;EMGRNRGHWWSPDGRRMLISRVDTAPVAEWWISSPTEPATPPRAIRYPAAGTVNATVGLALVDLDEAAPTTEGATGSSTIDVDWSQGATFEYLADVHWPVEGRPLLVVQTRDQRTLAVLEVDPSTGAVEERHRTTDEHWVDLVPGSPLVANGSLFTVESRDGAYRLVQDGIVLFPNSLDGVQVRSIVGADGD
;
A
#
# COMPACT_ATOMS: atom_id res chain seq x y z
N GLU A 1 -2.12 3.41 -12.65
CA GLU A 1 -3.09 2.76 -11.76
C GLU A 1 -2.90 3.26 -10.34
N MET A 2 -2.16 2.58 -9.46
CA MET A 2 -2.10 2.93 -8.02
C MET A 2 -1.02 3.95 -7.61
N GLY A 3 -0.18 4.42 -8.52
CA GLY A 3 0.87 5.40 -8.20
C GLY A 3 2.05 4.85 -7.36
N ARG A 4 2.03 3.58 -6.98
CA ARG A 4 3.10 2.91 -6.23
C ARG A 4 4.18 2.36 -7.16
N ASN A 5 5.41 2.88 -7.04
CA ASN A 5 6.57 2.48 -7.87
C ASN A 5 7.68 1.76 -7.07
N ARG A 6 7.51 1.58 -5.76
CA ARG A 6 8.44 0.86 -4.87
C ARG A 6 7.79 -0.40 -4.29
N GLY A 7 8.65 -1.33 -3.88
CA GLY A 7 8.28 -2.60 -3.27
C GLY A 7 8.98 -2.88 -1.93
N HIS A 8 9.56 -1.85 -1.30
CA HIS A 8 10.19 -1.97 0.01
C HIS A 8 10.08 -0.67 0.82
N TRP A 9 10.00 -0.80 2.15
CA TRP A 9 9.80 0.32 3.09
C TRP A 9 10.55 0.08 4.39
N TRP A 10 11.50 0.96 4.70
CA TRP A 10 12.29 0.95 5.93
C TRP A 10 11.48 1.43 7.13
N SER A 11 11.69 0.80 8.28
CA SER A 11 11.28 1.37 9.56
C SER A 11 12.03 2.67 9.84
N PRO A 12 11.49 3.58 10.66
CA PRO A 12 12.11 4.89 10.92
C PRO A 12 13.49 4.77 11.58
N ASP A 13 13.71 3.72 12.37
CA ASP A 13 14.99 3.42 13.02
C ASP A 13 15.98 2.67 12.12
N GLY A 14 15.56 2.27 10.90
CA GLY A 14 16.39 1.55 9.93
C GLY A 14 16.68 0.10 10.28
N ARG A 15 16.02 -0.48 11.29
CA ARG A 15 16.30 -1.85 11.78
C ARG A 15 15.47 -2.92 11.08
N ARG A 16 14.34 -2.53 10.49
CA ARG A 16 13.38 -3.42 9.84
C ARG A 16 12.99 -2.91 8.47
N MET A 17 12.57 -3.83 7.61
CA MET A 17 12.06 -3.49 6.29
C MET A 17 10.85 -4.34 5.94
N LEU A 18 9.80 -3.72 5.43
CA LEU A 18 8.72 -4.42 4.74
C LEU A 18 9.10 -4.56 3.26
N ILE A 19 8.95 -5.75 2.68
CA ILE A 19 9.33 -6.04 1.29
C ILE A 19 8.18 -6.80 0.61
N SER A 20 7.74 -6.29 -0.54
CA SER A 20 6.75 -6.98 -1.37
C SER A 20 7.40 -8.01 -2.27
N ARG A 21 6.88 -9.24 -2.27
CA ARG A 21 7.16 -10.26 -3.28
C ARG A 21 6.05 -10.25 -4.31
N VAL A 22 6.36 -10.12 -5.59
CA VAL A 22 5.36 -10.11 -6.67
C VAL A 22 5.56 -11.31 -7.57
N ASP A 23 4.58 -12.20 -7.61
CA ASP A 23 4.54 -13.34 -8.52
C ASP A 23 3.63 -13.05 -9.71
N THR A 24 4.23 -12.99 -10.89
CA THR A 24 3.54 -12.73 -12.16
C THR A 24 3.36 -13.97 -13.01
N ALA A 25 3.77 -15.15 -12.54
CA ALA A 25 3.60 -16.42 -13.26
C ALA A 25 2.15 -16.69 -13.72
N PRO A 26 1.08 -16.39 -12.93
CA PRO A 26 -0.29 -16.64 -13.37
C PRO A 26 -0.80 -15.58 -14.38
N VAL A 27 -0.15 -14.42 -14.50
CA VAL A 27 -0.62 -13.32 -15.35
C VAL A 27 -0.39 -13.66 -16.82
N ALA A 28 -1.36 -13.38 -17.69
CA ALA A 28 -1.24 -13.65 -19.12
C ALA A 28 -0.07 -12.89 -19.77
N GLU A 29 0.55 -13.51 -20.79
CA GLU A 29 1.56 -12.86 -21.61
C GLU A 29 0.94 -12.16 -22.81
N TRP A 30 1.39 -10.94 -23.07
CA TRP A 30 1.15 -10.20 -24.31
C TRP A 30 2.47 -10.03 -25.04
N TRP A 31 2.42 -9.95 -26.37
CA TRP A 31 3.58 -9.73 -27.22
C TRP A 31 3.56 -8.32 -27.78
N ILE A 32 4.63 -7.55 -27.53
CA ILE A 32 4.78 -6.18 -28.04
C ILE A 32 5.97 -6.12 -28.99
N SER A 33 5.71 -5.75 -30.24
CA SER A 33 6.75 -5.47 -31.24
C SER A 33 7.38 -4.10 -31.00
N SER A 34 8.68 -3.97 -31.32
CA SER A 34 9.35 -2.67 -31.29
C SER A 34 8.90 -1.80 -32.47
N PRO A 35 8.42 -0.56 -32.24
CA PRO A 35 8.07 0.35 -33.35
C PRO A 35 9.32 0.92 -34.06
N THR A 36 10.49 0.90 -33.41
CA THR A 36 11.75 1.43 -33.96
C THR A 36 12.65 0.34 -34.53
N GLU A 37 12.42 -0.92 -34.16
CA GLU A 37 13.18 -2.09 -34.62
C GLU A 37 12.22 -3.21 -35.10
N PRO A 38 11.52 -3.02 -36.24
CA PRO A 38 10.44 -3.91 -36.67
C PRO A 38 10.90 -5.32 -37.05
N ALA A 39 12.21 -5.53 -37.27
CA ALA A 39 12.78 -6.84 -37.56
C ALA A 39 13.03 -7.68 -36.29
N THR A 40 13.03 -7.08 -35.11
CA THR A 40 13.26 -7.78 -33.84
C THR A 40 11.98 -8.55 -33.44
N PRO A 41 12.08 -9.84 -33.05
CA PRO A 41 10.93 -10.59 -32.57
C PRO A 41 10.22 -9.87 -31.40
N PRO A 42 8.88 -9.96 -31.30
CA PRO A 42 8.13 -9.33 -30.22
C PRO A 42 8.60 -9.80 -28.84
N ARG A 43 8.64 -8.87 -27.87
CA ARG A 43 8.94 -9.22 -26.47
C ARG A 43 7.67 -9.66 -25.75
N ALA A 44 7.77 -10.70 -24.93
CA ALA A 44 6.70 -11.09 -24.01
C ALA A 44 6.68 -10.13 -22.80
N ILE A 45 5.48 -9.69 -22.40
CA ILE A 45 5.23 -8.96 -21.17
C ILE A 45 4.08 -9.61 -20.41
N ARG A 46 4.15 -9.65 -19.08
CA ARG A 46 3.02 -10.05 -18.24
C ARG A 46 2.07 -8.86 -18.13
N TYR A 47 0.83 -9.02 -18.59
CA TYR A 47 -0.16 -7.95 -18.64
C TYR A 47 -1.51 -8.41 -18.07
N PRO A 48 -1.95 -7.87 -16.91
CA PRO A 48 -3.23 -8.23 -16.31
C PRO A 48 -4.35 -7.48 -17.02
N ALA A 49 -4.88 -8.07 -18.09
CA ALA A 49 -6.04 -7.52 -18.78
C ALA A 49 -7.28 -7.50 -17.85
N ALA A 50 -8.19 -6.56 -18.07
CA ALA A 50 -9.41 -6.45 -17.28
C ALA A 50 -10.18 -7.80 -17.25
N GLY A 51 -10.58 -8.22 -16.04
CA GLY A 51 -11.27 -9.50 -15.82
C GLY A 51 -10.36 -10.74 -15.75
N THR A 52 -9.04 -10.59 -15.96
CA THR A 52 -8.08 -11.70 -15.82
C THR A 52 -7.37 -11.67 -14.47
N VAL A 53 -6.55 -12.68 -14.17
CA VAL A 53 -5.84 -12.78 -12.88
C VAL A 53 -4.77 -11.68 -12.75
N ASN A 54 -4.70 -11.06 -11.58
CA ASN A 54 -3.59 -10.18 -11.22
C ASN A 54 -2.38 -10.99 -10.76
N ALA A 55 -1.26 -10.31 -10.58
CA ALA A 55 -0.09 -10.87 -9.90
C ALA A 55 -0.44 -11.20 -8.44
N THR A 56 0.12 -12.28 -7.91
CA THR A 56 0.03 -12.60 -6.49
C THR A 56 1.07 -11.77 -5.74
N VAL A 57 0.63 -10.93 -4.81
CA VAL A 57 1.51 -10.08 -4.01
C VAL A 57 1.61 -10.63 -2.59
N GLY A 58 2.82 -10.90 -2.12
CA GLY A 58 3.13 -11.15 -0.71
C GLY A 58 3.82 -9.93 -0.10
N LEU A 59 3.80 -9.84 1.22
CA LEU A 59 4.53 -8.84 1.98
C LEU A 59 5.22 -9.53 3.14
N ALA A 60 6.52 -9.28 3.32
CA ALA A 60 7.29 -9.82 4.43
C ALA A 60 7.96 -8.69 5.21
N LEU A 61 8.01 -8.82 6.53
CA LEU A 61 8.81 -8.00 7.43
C LEU A 61 10.14 -8.71 7.69
N VAL A 62 11.22 -7.98 7.50
CA VAL A 62 12.61 -8.46 7.61
C VAL A 62 13.29 -7.69 8.74
N ASP A 63 13.79 -8.39 9.76
CA ASP A 63 14.60 -7.80 10.84
C ASP A 63 16.10 -7.94 10.53
N LEU A 64 16.82 -6.83 10.55
CA LEU A 64 18.21 -6.75 10.07
C LEU A 64 19.24 -6.87 11.19
N ASP A 65 18.86 -6.73 12.46
CA ASP A 65 19.83 -6.90 13.55
C ASP A 65 20.19 -8.35 13.79
N GLU A 66 19.28 -9.26 13.45
CA GLU A 66 19.55 -10.70 13.49
C GLU A 66 20.48 -11.13 12.34
N ALA A 67 20.64 -10.29 11.30
CA ALA A 67 21.52 -10.53 10.15
C ALA A 67 23.03 -10.33 10.46
N ALA A 68 23.44 -10.46 11.73
CA ALA A 68 24.85 -10.52 12.11
C ALA A 68 25.59 -11.58 11.27
N PRO A 69 26.86 -11.35 10.90
CA PRO A 69 27.60 -12.21 9.98
C PRO A 69 27.84 -13.56 10.65
N THR A 70 26.94 -14.51 10.42
CA THR A 70 27.24 -15.90 10.72
C THR A 70 28.07 -16.46 9.58
N THR A 71 29.15 -17.11 9.97
CA THR A 71 30.10 -17.85 9.14
C THR A 71 29.41 -18.53 7.96
N GLU A 72 29.96 -18.34 6.76
CA GLU A 72 29.54 -18.92 5.46
C GLU A 72 28.32 -19.86 5.52
N GLY A 73 27.14 -19.34 5.16
CA GLY A 73 26.00 -20.16 4.77
C GLY A 73 24.68 -19.96 5.54
N ALA A 74 24.64 -19.15 6.61
CA ALA A 74 23.39 -18.80 7.28
C ALA A 74 23.15 -17.27 7.29
N THR A 75 22.16 -16.82 6.54
CA THR A 75 21.67 -15.44 6.55
C THR A 75 20.60 -15.32 7.63
N GLY A 76 20.99 -15.02 8.86
CA GLY A 76 20.11 -15.03 10.03
C GLY A 76 19.16 -13.83 10.15
N SER A 77 18.57 -13.32 9.07
CA SER A 77 17.48 -12.35 9.22
C SER A 77 16.16 -13.08 9.46
N SER A 78 15.46 -12.81 10.57
CA SER A 78 14.08 -13.30 10.70
C SER A 78 13.19 -12.61 9.68
N THR A 79 12.45 -13.44 8.95
CA THR A 79 11.44 -13.01 7.98
C THR A 79 10.09 -13.44 8.50
N ILE A 80 9.16 -12.49 8.58
CA ILE A 80 7.79 -12.69 9.05
C ILE A 80 6.85 -12.35 7.89
N ASP A 81 6.05 -13.31 7.45
CA ASP A 81 5.00 -13.07 6.46
C ASP A 81 3.90 -12.20 7.06
N VAL A 82 3.45 -11.19 6.32
CA VAL A 82 2.37 -10.28 6.73
C VAL A 82 1.08 -10.71 6.07
N ASP A 83 0.05 -11.04 6.87
CA ASP A 83 -1.26 -11.50 6.39
C ASP A 83 -2.16 -10.34 5.91
N TRP A 84 -1.67 -9.53 4.98
CA TRP A 84 -2.40 -8.33 4.55
C TRP A 84 -3.61 -8.63 3.66
N SER A 85 -3.59 -9.75 2.92
CA SER A 85 -4.64 -10.09 1.97
C SER A 85 -5.95 -10.53 2.64
N GLN A 86 -5.89 -10.92 3.92
CA GLN A 86 -7.03 -11.29 4.75
C GLN A 86 -7.93 -12.31 4.04
N GLY A 87 -7.36 -13.45 3.67
CA GLY A 87 -8.09 -14.52 2.96
C GLY A 87 -8.57 -14.10 1.56
N ALA A 88 -7.77 -13.34 0.82
CA ALA A 88 -8.10 -12.78 -0.49
C ALA A 88 -9.26 -11.77 -0.50
N THR A 89 -9.61 -11.21 0.67
CA THR A 89 -10.53 -10.06 0.77
C THR A 89 -9.96 -8.85 0.04
N PHE A 90 -8.66 -8.60 0.22
CA PHE A 90 -7.95 -7.52 -0.45
C PHE A 90 -7.05 -8.07 -1.56
N GLU A 91 -7.22 -7.53 -2.77
CA GLU A 91 -6.45 -7.92 -3.97
C GLU A 91 -5.22 -7.03 -4.12
N TYR A 92 -5.29 -5.79 -3.64
CA TYR A 92 -4.29 -4.77 -3.90
C TYR A 92 -3.65 -4.25 -2.61
N LEU A 93 -2.32 -4.38 -2.51
CA LEU A 93 -1.50 -3.65 -1.55
C LEU A 93 -1.10 -2.31 -2.17
N ALA A 94 -1.90 -1.28 -1.92
CA ALA A 94 -1.82 0.02 -2.58
C ALA A 94 -0.67 0.89 -2.05
N ASP A 95 -0.41 0.87 -0.75
CA ASP A 95 0.73 1.57 -0.14
C ASP A 95 1.13 0.97 1.21
N VAL A 96 2.30 1.35 1.71
CA VAL A 96 2.82 1.00 3.04
C VAL A 96 3.42 2.25 3.65
N HIS A 97 3.05 2.54 4.89
CA HIS A 97 3.51 3.70 5.63
C HIS A 97 4.09 3.29 6.98
N TRP A 98 5.32 3.74 7.26
CA TRP A 98 5.91 3.65 8.58
C TRP A 98 5.75 5.00 9.29
N PRO A 99 4.84 5.13 10.27
CA PRO A 99 4.79 6.35 11.07
C PRO A 99 6.05 6.43 11.94
N VAL A 100 6.46 7.65 12.29
CA VAL A 100 7.60 7.89 13.21
C VAL A 100 7.39 7.19 14.54
N GLU A 101 6.15 7.23 15.03
CA GLU A 101 5.70 6.51 16.22
C GLU A 101 4.54 5.59 15.85
N GLY A 102 4.55 4.38 16.39
CA GLY A 102 3.49 3.40 16.20
C GLY A 102 3.85 2.25 15.27
N ARG A 103 2.83 1.51 14.85
CA ARG A 103 2.96 0.32 14.01
C ARG A 103 2.92 0.69 12.52
N PRO A 104 3.58 -0.08 11.64
CA PRO A 104 3.45 0.13 10.21
C PRO A 104 1.99 -0.05 9.75
N LEU A 105 1.60 0.80 8.82
CA LEU A 105 0.29 0.81 8.20
C LEU A 105 0.35 0.29 6.77
N LEU A 106 -0.66 -0.47 6.38
CA LEU A 106 -0.89 -0.92 5.01
C LEU A 106 -2.15 -0.26 4.48
N VAL A 107 -2.09 0.24 3.25
CA VAL A 107 -3.27 0.66 2.49
C VAL A 107 -3.62 -0.47 1.55
N VAL A 108 -4.80 -1.06 1.74
CA VAL A 108 -5.25 -2.22 0.97
C VAL A 108 -6.59 -1.94 0.33
N GLN A 109 -6.85 -2.56 -0.82
CA GLN A 109 -8.06 -2.32 -1.59
C GLN A 109 -8.65 -3.61 -2.16
N THR A 110 -9.99 -3.69 -2.18
CA THR A 110 -10.72 -4.78 -2.85
C THR A 110 -10.53 -4.71 -4.36
N ARG A 111 -10.75 -5.84 -5.03
CA ARG A 111 -10.57 -5.95 -6.49
C ARG A 111 -11.46 -5.00 -7.30
N ASP A 112 -12.67 -4.74 -6.82
CA ASP A 112 -13.63 -3.81 -7.42
C ASP A 112 -13.35 -2.35 -7.05
N GLN A 113 -12.33 -2.09 -6.22
CA GLN A 113 -11.88 -0.78 -5.77
C GLN A 113 -12.93 0.02 -4.99
N ARG A 114 -14.00 -0.62 -4.51
CA ARG A 114 -15.07 0.03 -3.72
C ARG A 114 -14.79 0.08 -2.24
N THR A 115 -13.79 -0.64 -1.77
CA THR A 115 -13.42 -0.68 -0.36
C THR A 115 -11.92 -0.50 -0.23
N LEU A 116 -11.53 0.50 0.56
CA LEU A 116 -10.17 0.73 1.01
C LEU A 116 -10.12 0.51 2.52
N ALA A 117 -9.10 -0.19 2.99
CA ALA A 117 -8.82 -0.31 4.42
C ALA A 117 -7.40 0.12 4.75
N VAL A 118 -7.23 0.65 5.95
CA VAL A 118 -5.94 0.89 6.59
C VAL A 118 -5.74 -0.19 7.64
N LEU A 119 -4.72 -1.02 7.46
CA LEU A 119 -4.38 -2.09 8.39
C LEU A 119 -3.14 -1.74 9.21
N GLU A 120 -3.15 -2.01 10.50
CA GLU A 120 -1.98 -1.96 11.38
C GLU A 120 -1.33 -3.34 11.44
N VAL A 121 -0.02 -3.42 11.21
CA VAL A 121 0.72 -4.68 11.29
C VAL A 121 1.34 -4.83 12.68
N ASP A 122 1.14 -5.98 13.31
CA ASP A 122 1.94 -6.39 14.46
C ASP A 122 3.32 -6.87 13.97
N PRO A 123 4.40 -6.13 14.25
CA PRO A 123 5.71 -6.44 13.67
C PRO A 123 6.39 -7.65 14.32
N SER A 124 5.80 -8.26 15.35
CA SER A 124 6.31 -9.49 15.98
C SER A 124 5.69 -10.76 15.40
N THR A 125 4.52 -10.67 14.75
CA THR A 125 3.78 -11.82 14.22
C THR A 125 3.40 -11.71 12.76
N GLY A 126 3.37 -10.50 12.19
CA GLY A 126 2.86 -10.26 10.84
C GLY A 126 1.34 -10.27 10.74
N ALA A 127 0.64 -10.49 11.86
CA ALA A 127 -0.80 -10.33 11.92
C ALA A 127 -1.18 -8.86 11.68
N VAL A 128 -2.38 -8.64 11.15
CA VAL A 128 -2.89 -7.30 10.86
C VAL A 128 -4.23 -7.07 11.53
N GLU A 129 -4.48 -5.84 11.94
CA GLU A 129 -5.76 -5.40 12.47
C GLU A 129 -6.25 -4.22 11.63
N GLU A 130 -7.55 -4.16 11.36
CA GLU A 130 -8.12 -3.03 10.64
C GLU A 130 -8.24 -1.81 11.55
N ARG A 131 -7.56 -0.73 11.18
CA ARG A 131 -7.63 0.56 11.88
C ARG A 131 -8.74 1.44 11.32
N HIS A 132 -8.94 1.41 10.00
CA HIS A 132 -9.89 2.28 9.32
C HIS A 132 -10.41 1.67 8.02
N ARG A 133 -11.63 2.03 7.63
CA ARG A 133 -12.27 1.58 6.40
C ARG A 133 -13.04 2.71 5.74
N THR A 134 -12.88 2.79 4.42
CA THR A 134 -13.65 3.67 3.54
C THR A 134 -14.33 2.83 2.47
N THR A 135 -15.60 3.10 2.22
CA THR A 135 -16.39 2.42 1.18
C THR A 135 -17.12 3.44 0.32
N ASP A 136 -17.24 3.16 -0.96
CA ASP A 136 -18.01 3.96 -1.91
C ASP A 136 -18.79 3.04 -2.87
N GLU A 137 -19.96 3.48 -3.34
CA GLU A 137 -20.78 2.71 -4.27
C GLU A 137 -20.16 2.58 -5.67
N HIS A 138 -19.28 3.53 -6.03
CA HIS A 138 -18.59 3.60 -7.30
C HIS A 138 -17.16 3.08 -7.17
N TRP A 139 -16.31 3.80 -6.44
CA TRP A 139 -14.91 3.45 -6.15
C TRP A 139 -14.34 4.36 -5.05
N VAL A 140 -13.28 3.92 -4.39
CA VAL A 140 -12.50 4.73 -3.44
C VAL A 140 -11.17 5.12 -4.08
N ASP A 141 -10.88 6.41 -4.14
CA ASP A 141 -9.63 6.91 -4.69
C ASP A 141 -8.46 6.77 -3.71
N LEU A 142 -7.27 6.52 -4.26
CA LEU A 142 -6.00 6.62 -3.55
C LEU A 142 -5.50 8.06 -3.64
N VAL A 143 -5.67 8.83 -2.55
CA VAL A 143 -5.23 10.23 -2.50
C VAL A 143 -3.78 10.32 -2.00
N PRO A 144 -2.86 11.00 -2.71
CA PRO A 144 -1.46 11.10 -2.29
C PRO A 144 -1.28 11.66 -0.87
N GLY A 145 -0.42 11.00 -0.09
CA GLY A 145 -0.15 11.35 1.30
C GLY A 145 -1.21 10.92 2.31
N SER A 146 -2.29 10.28 1.86
CA SER A 146 -3.29 9.64 2.72
C SER A 146 -3.07 8.12 2.74
N PRO A 147 -3.03 7.47 3.92
CA PRO A 147 -3.17 8.05 5.25
C PRO A 147 -1.89 8.73 5.75
N LEU A 148 -2.06 9.62 6.71
CA LEU A 148 -0.97 10.16 7.56
C LEU A 148 -1.31 9.88 9.02
N VAL A 149 -0.31 9.53 9.84
CA VAL A 149 -0.46 9.50 11.30
C VAL A 149 0.27 10.68 11.89
N ALA A 150 -0.41 11.47 12.71
CA ALA A 150 0.18 12.58 13.44
C ALA A 150 -0.50 12.72 14.81
N ASN A 151 0.30 12.91 15.87
CA ASN A 151 -0.17 13.05 17.25
C ASN A 151 -1.13 11.93 17.70
N GLY A 152 -0.88 10.70 17.23
CA GLY A 152 -1.71 9.52 17.52
C GLY A 152 -3.00 9.39 16.71
N SER A 153 -3.41 10.43 15.99
CA SER A 153 -4.58 10.42 15.11
C SER A 153 -4.23 9.94 13.70
N LEU A 154 -5.19 9.25 13.07
CA LEU A 154 -5.15 8.91 11.66
C LEU A 154 -5.85 10.00 10.85
N PHE A 155 -5.15 10.53 9.86
CA PHE A 155 -5.67 11.47 8.87
C PHE A 155 -5.84 10.77 7.52
N THR A 156 -7.04 10.83 6.97
CA THR A 156 -7.36 10.33 5.62
C THR A 156 -7.94 11.44 4.77
N VAL A 157 -7.94 11.23 3.45
CA VAL A 157 -8.72 12.05 2.52
C VAL A 157 -9.79 11.19 1.89
N GLU A 158 -11.05 11.58 2.08
CA GLU A 158 -12.21 10.78 1.67
C GLU A 158 -13.19 11.63 0.86
N SER A 159 -13.85 11.01 -0.12
CA SER A 159 -14.99 11.62 -0.82
C SER A 159 -16.19 11.69 0.14
N ARG A 160 -16.56 12.90 0.56
CA ARG A 160 -17.70 13.19 1.44
C ARG A 160 -18.44 14.41 0.92
N ASP A 161 -19.76 14.31 0.82
CA ASP A 161 -20.63 15.42 0.37
C ASP A 161 -20.19 16.05 -0.97
N GLY A 162 -19.73 15.20 -1.90
CA GLY A 162 -19.34 15.61 -3.26
C GLY A 162 -17.95 16.24 -3.40
N ALA A 163 -17.09 16.16 -2.38
CA ALA A 163 -15.71 16.62 -2.46
C ALA A 163 -14.75 15.77 -1.62
N TYR A 164 -13.46 15.79 -1.93
CA TYR A 164 -12.44 15.20 -1.06
C TYR A 164 -12.23 16.05 0.18
N ARG A 165 -12.47 15.47 1.36
CA ARG A 165 -12.36 16.12 2.67
C ARG A 165 -11.23 15.49 3.48
N LEU A 166 -10.55 16.31 4.27
CA LEU A 166 -9.62 15.83 5.28
C LEU A 166 -10.45 15.25 6.44
N VAL A 167 -10.16 14.03 6.83
CA VAL A 167 -10.87 13.29 7.88
C VAL A 167 -9.86 12.90 8.95
N GLN A 168 -10.17 13.19 10.21
CA GLN A 168 -9.37 12.79 11.37
C GLN A 168 -10.16 11.75 12.16
N ASP A 169 -9.64 10.53 12.27
CA ASP A 169 -10.27 9.42 13.00
C ASP A 169 -11.76 9.22 12.65
N GLY A 170 -12.07 9.32 11.34
CA GLY A 170 -13.44 9.20 10.81
C GLY A 170 -14.29 10.46 10.86
N ILE A 171 -13.80 11.57 11.43
CA ILE A 171 -14.51 12.84 11.55
C ILE A 171 -14.00 13.83 10.50
N VAL A 172 -14.91 14.35 9.66
CA VAL A 172 -14.59 15.39 8.67
C VAL A 172 -14.12 16.66 9.37
N LEU A 173 -12.92 17.13 9.02
CA LEU A 173 -12.42 18.43 9.43
C LEU A 173 -12.97 19.53 8.51
N PHE A 174 -13.28 20.69 9.10
CA PHE A 174 -13.76 21.86 8.37
C PHE A 174 -15.01 21.62 7.49
N PRO A 175 -16.08 20.97 8.00
CA PRO A 175 -17.22 20.52 7.18
C PRO A 175 -17.99 21.66 6.49
N ASN A 176 -17.99 22.86 7.07
CA ASN A 176 -18.84 23.98 6.63
C ASN A 176 -18.07 25.16 6.02
N SER A 177 -16.74 25.10 5.90
CA SER A 177 -15.93 26.27 5.56
C SER A 177 -15.29 26.23 4.17
N LEU A 178 -15.63 25.23 3.34
CA LEU A 178 -14.93 24.95 2.08
C LEU A 178 -15.88 24.57 0.94
N ASP A 179 -16.87 25.42 0.67
CA ASP A 179 -17.71 25.30 -0.53
C ASP A 179 -16.83 25.48 -1.78
N GLY A 180 -16.92 24.52 -2.71
CA GLY A 180 -16.16 24.52 -3.95
C GLY A 180 -14.66 24.18 -3.81
N VAL A 181 -14.20 23.78 -2.62
CA VAL A 181 -12.80 23.40 -2.39
C VAL A 181 -12.71 21.92 -2.00
N GLN A 182 -11.67 21.24 -2.50
CA GLN A 182 -11.37 19.85 -2.17
C GLN A 182 -9.89 19.66 -1.84
N VAL A 183 -9.59 18.71 -0.97
CA VAL A 183 -8.22 18.32 -0.61
C VAL A 183 -7.64 17.46 -1.74
N ARG A 184 -6.43 17.81 -2.21
CA ARG A 184 -5.74 17.07 -3.29
C ARG A 184 -4.68 16.10 -2.82
N SER A 185 -4.10 16.37 -1.66
CA SER A 185 -3.04 15.57 -1.06
C SER A 185 -2.78 16.05 0.37
N ILE A 186 -2.30 15.15 1.22
CA ILE A 186 -1.65 15.52 2.48
C ILE A 186 -0.14 15.64 2.20
N VAL A 187 0.47 16.77 2.54
CA VAL A 187 1.90 17.00 2.29
C VAL A 187 2.78 16.66 3.50
N GLY A 188 2.18 16.64 4.69
CA GLY A 188 2.85 16.40 5.96
C GLY A 188 2.02 16.94 7.11
N ALA A 189 2.49 16.72 8.33
CA ALA A 189 2.04 17.38 9.53
C ALA A 189 3.27 17.88 10.28
N ASP A 190 3.26 19.16 10.64
CA ASP A 190 4.29 19.77 11.49
C ASP A 190 3.65 20.07 12.85
N GLY A 191 4.43 19.88 13.92
CA GLY A 191 4.08 20.41 15.23
C GLY A 191 4.37 21.92 15.29
N ASP A 192 3.68 22.62 16.18
CA ASP A 192 4.10 23.95 16.65
C ASP A 192 5.33 23.84 17.58
#